data_AF-A0A944BJX5-F1
#
_entry.id   AF-A0A944BJX5-F1
#
_cell.length_a   1.000
_cell.length_b   1.000
_cell.length_c   1.000
_cell.angle_alpha   90.00
_cell.angle_beta   90.00
_cell.angle_gamma   90.00
#
_symmetry.space_group_name_H-M   'P 1'
#
loop_
_entity.id
_entity.type
_entity.pdbx_description
1 polymer ?
#
loop_
_entity_poly.entity_id
_entity_poly.type
_entity_poly.pdbx_seq_one_letter_code
_entity_poly.pdbx_strand_id
1 'polypeptide(L)'
;MFKKIILIAMATALTGATFTACGKKTDDVADGSAVAQAGNAPTIDCSAVTEESLIASVKGATATEDESIAIFEALQCCKIDDKLERNSKECEVTRAIEALDKDKKKLVRTTKVADKLVKHPSNIVRAYPLERYATFWGKKAENVDAMAKAYADEKDPYVLKSIAQYAASSANDSQELGNLFKSMLKNDNDIVRNKAVGALGSPHAVKVEGVVDALTPMINDSNIDVAKRACEGIGRLHDDKAVEPIVAALNDEAKSDIHGSCLKGLQWLWLDFPSHESTSEAAYKASLDYLNKTPRSEKVPAWNAVGAFNSISASKINAWKDKATYYKPADLVAAYSAIVKDTATDWRARQAALKGIAVHGTKADVEALRASIEADPKKTVLQSTFDKALTDAAK
;
A
#
# COMPACT_ATOMS: atom_id res chain seq x y z
N MET A 1 7.78 15.75 -58.25
CA MET A 1 8.25 15.03 -57.05
C MET A 1 7.06 14.79 -56.14
N PHE A 2 6.78 13.52 -55.86
CA PHE A 2 5.52 13.02 -55.32
C PHE A 2 5.27 13.42 -53.86
N LYS A 3 4.11 14.02 -53.58
CA LYS A 3 3.48 14.05 -52.24
C LYS A 3 2.60 12.81 -52.11
N LYS A 4 2.90 11.91 -51.17
CA LYS A 4 1.95 10.86 -50.74
C LYS A 4 1.18 11.37 -49.52
N ILE A 5 -0.12 11.55 -49.72
CA ILE A 5 -1.11 11.80 -48.68
C ILE A 5 -1.62 10.43 -48.22
N ILE A 6 -1.51 10.12 -46.92
CA ILE A 6 -2.10 8.92 -46.33
C ILE A 6 -3.51 9.29 -45.88
N LEU A 7 -4.52 8.69 -46.52
CA LEU A 7 -5.92 8.76 -46.16
C LEU A 7 -6.22 7.63 -45.16
N ILE A 8 -6.84 7.97 -44.02
CA ILE A 8 -7.40 7.00 -43.07
C ILE A 8 -8.85 6.73 -43.50
N ALA A 9 -9.15 5.49 -43.87
CA ALA A 9 -10.50 5.04 -44.22
C ALA A 9 -11.20 4.47 -42.96
N MET A 10 -12.34 5.05 -42.58
CA MET A 10 -13.27 4.44 -41.62
C MET A 10 -14.13 3.40 -42.36
N ALA A 11 -14.09 2.15 -41.91
CA ALA A 11 -15.03 1.12 -42.33
C ALA A 11 -15.91 0.73 -41.12
N THR A 12 -17.21 0.99 -41.26
CA THR A 12 -18.27 0.50 -40.40
C THR A 12 -18.55 -0.98 -40.71
N ALA A 13 -18.54 -1.83 -39.70
CA ALA A 13 -19.10 -3.18 -39.79
C ALA A 13 -19.89 -3.51 -38.53
N LEU A 14 -21.22 -3.52 -38.67
CA LEU A 14 -22.12 -4.30 -37.81
C LEU A 14 -21.88 -5.78 -38.10
N THR A 15 -21.74 -6.61 -37.06
CA THR A 15 -22.33 -7.95 -37.03
C THR A 15 -22.47 -8.39 -35.57
N GLY A 16 -23.67 -8.86 -35.23
CA GLY A 16 -23.97 -9.48 -33.95
C GLY A 16 -23.43 -10.91 -33.89
N ALA A 17 -23.13 -11.37 -32.68
CA ALA A 17 -22.95 -12.79 -32.39
C ALA A 17 -23.63 -13.13 -31.07
N THR A 18 -24.51 -14.13 -31.16
CA THR A 18 -25.28 -14.76 -30.10
C THR A 18 -24.40 -15.61 -29.19
N PHE A 19 -24.66 -15.57 -27.88
CA PHE A 19 -24.05 -16.45 -26.89
C PHE A 19 -24.64 -17.87 -26.96
N THR A 20 -23.78 -18.88 -26.92
CA THR A 20 -24.14 -20.24 -26.45
C THR A 20 -23.03 -20.77 -25.55
N ALA A 21 -23.43 -21.41 -24.46
CA ALA A 21 -22.60 -21.75 -23.31
C ALA A 21 -22.13 -23.22 -23.28
N CYS A 22 -21.11 -23.44 -22.44
CA CYS A 22 -20.74 -24.65 -21.67
C CYS A 22 -19.94 -25.80 -22.35
N GLY A 23 -18.82 -26.17 -21.70
CA GLY A 23 -18.38 -27.58 -21.67
C GLY A 23 -16.88 -27.87 -21.45
N LYS A 24 -16.51 -28.13 -20.18
CA LYS A 24 -15.46 -29.06 -19.66
C LYS A 24 -13.94 -28.77 -19.81
N LYS A 25 -13.27 -29.08 -18.69
CA LYS A 25 -11.82 -29.12 -18.41
C LYS A 25 -11.08 -30.19 -19.21
N THR A 26 -9.85 -29.87 -19.62
CA THR A 26 -8.70 -30.79 -19.68
C THR A 26 -7.43 -30.02 -19.31
N ASP A 27 -6.60 -30.66 -18.49
CA ASP A 27 -5.28 -30.19 -18.07
C ASP A 27 -4.31 -30.23 -19.26
N ASP A 28 -3.58 -29.15 -19.51
CA ASP A 28 -2.27 -29.18 -20.20
C ASP A 28 -1.48 -27.91 -19.88
N VAL A 29 -0.20 -28.11 -19.57
CA VAL A 29 0.80 -27.09 -19.30
C VAL A 29 1.17 -26.40 -20.61
N ALA A 30 0.87 -25.10 -20.73
CA ALA A 30 1.27 -24.28 -21.87
C ALA A 30 1.75 -22.88 -21.45
N ASP A 31 2.79 -22.47 -22.15
CA ASP A 31 3.63 -21.28 -22.04
C ASP A 31 2.87 -19.96 -21.79
N GLY A 32 3.39 -19.18 -20.86
CA GLY A 32 2.80 -17.92 -20.39
C GLY A 32 3.01 -16.78 -21.38
N SER A 33 2.09 -16.61 -22.32
CA SER A 33 1.96 -15.35 -23.06
C SER A 33 0.55 -15.14 -23.63
N ALA A 34 -0.46 -15.05 -22.77
CA ALA A 34 -1.75 -14.51 -23.19
C ALA A 34 -2.54 -13.98 -22.00
N VAL A 35 -2.48 -12.67 -21.77
CA VAL A 35 -3.55 -11.97 -21.04
C VAL A 35 -4.32 -11.16 -22.08
N ALA A 36 -5.62 -11.43 -22.11
CA ALA A 36 -6.56 -11.02 -23.13
C ALA A 36 -6.60 -9.49 -23.36
N GLN A 37 -6.25 -9.06 -24.57
CA GLN A 37 -6.72 -7.78 -25.12
C GLN A 37 -8.17 -7.98 -25.57
N ALA A 38 -9.13 -7.58 -24.74
CA ALA A 38 -10.54 -7.58 -25.11
C ALA A 38 -11.05 -6.15 -25.33
N GLY A 39 -11.32 -5.83 -26.60
CA GLY A 39 -12.03 -4.64 -27.06
C GLY A 39 -11.31 -3.94 -28.20
N ASN A 40 -11.93 -3.87 -29.39
CA ASN A 40 -11.42 -3.23 -30.62
C ASN A 40 -10.90 -1.80 -30.37
N ALA A 41 -9.64 -1.65 -30.00
CA ALA A 41 -8.90 -0.42 -30.09
C ALA A 41 -8.67 -0.07 -31.57
N PRO A 42 -8.56 1.20 -31.96
CA PRO A 42 -7.99 1.56 -33.25
C PRO A 42 -6.65 0.82 -33.39
N THR A 43 -6.54 -0.06 -34.37
CA THR A 43 -5.36 -0.92 -34.56
C THR A 43 -4.17 -0.05 -34.94
N ILE A 44 -3.37 0.33 -33.95
CA ILE A 44 -2.05 0.93 -34.14
C ILE A 44 -1.08 -0.22 -34.44
N ASP A 45 -0.33 -0.09 -35.54
CA ASP A 45 0.78 -1.00 -35.82
C ASP A 45 1.96 -0.68 -34.88
N CYS A 46 2.03 -1.41 -33.78
CA CYS A 46 3.06 -1.23 -32.76
C CYS A 46 4.47 -1.55 -33.24
N SER A 47 4.64 -2.23 -34.39
CA SER A 47 5.97 -2.47 -34.96
C SER A 47 6.57 -1.22 -35.63
N ALA A 48 5.73 -0.26 -35.98
CA ALA A 48 6.12 1.00 -36.61
C ALA A 48 6.24 2.19 -35.64
N VAL A 49 5.90 1.99 -34.36
CA VAL A 49 5.94 3.03 -33.32
C VAL A 49 7.34 3.06 -32.71
N THR A 50 8.05 4.18 -32.89
CA THR A 50 9.37 4.44 -32.28
C THR A 50 9.33 5.75 -31.50
N GLU A 51 10.28 5.92 -30.58
CA GLU A 51 10.45 7.18 -29.86
C GLU A 51 10.57 8.38 -30.81
N GLU A 52 11.42 8.26 -31.84
CA GLU A 52 11.68 9.34 -32.80
C GLU A 52 10.47 9.67 -33.66
N SER A 53 9.71 8.66 -34.09
CA SER A 53 8.54 8.88 -34.96
C SER A 53 7.42 9.62 -34.22
N LEU A 54 7.24 9.33 -32.92
CA LEU A 54 6.30 10.04 -32.07
C LEU A 54 6.76 11.47 -31.78
N ILE A 55 8.04 11.70 -31.47
CA ILE A 55 8.58 13.06 -31.25
C ILE A 55 8.44 13.93 -32.50
N ALA A 56 8.69 13.35 -33.67
CA ALA A 56 8.56 14.02 -34.96
C ALA A 56 7.10 14.33 -35.34
N SER A 57 6.13 13.59 -34.79
CA SER A 57 4.70 13.83 -35.04
C SER A 57 4.22 15.17 -34.47
N VAL A 58 4.89 15.70 -33.42
CA VAL A 58 4.59 17.01 -32.83
C VAL A 58 5.28 18.12 -33.64
N LYS A 59 4.49 18.80 -34.47
CA LYS A 59 4.97 19.80 -35.44
C LYS A 59 5.32 21.15 -34.82
N GLY A 60 4.66 21.52 -33.72
CA GLY A 60 4.82 22.82 -33.05
C GLY A 60 5.58 22.74 -31.72
N ALA A 61 5.77 23.90 -31.08
CA ALA A 61 6.25 23.99 -29.70
C ALA A 61 5.20 23.54 -28.67
N THR A 62 3.94 23.42 -29.08
CA THR A 62 2.82 22.90 -28.29
C THR A 62 2.03 22.00 -29.22
N ALA A 63 1.76 20.77 -28.77
CA ALA A 63 0.97 19.82 -29.53
C ALA A 63 -0.49 20.31 -29.62
N THR A 64 -1.23 19.90 -30.63
CA THR A 64 -2.70 20.00 -30.60
C THR A 64 -3.29 18.96 -29.64
N GLU A 65 -4.59 19.09 -29.33
CA GLU A 65 -5.30 18.04 -28.57
C GLU A 65 -5.22 16.70 -29.31
N ASP A 66 -5.44 16.69 -30.63
CA ASP A 66 -5.42 15.46 -31.44
C ASP A 66 -4.00 14.86 -31.52
N GLU A 67 -2.96 15.68 -31.66
CA GLU A 67 -1.56 15.21 -31.60
C GLU A 67 -1.25 14.58 -30.24
N SER A 68 -1.72 15.20 -29.15
CA SER A 68 -1.51 14.66 -27.80
C SER A 68 -2.26 13.36 -27.59
N ILE A 69 -3.52 13.29 -28.02
CA ILE A 69 -4.35 12.07 -27.95
C ILE A 69 -3.67 10.95 -28.73
N ALA A 70 -3.23 11.18 -29.97
CA ALA A 70 -2.58 10.16 -30.78
C ALA A 70 -1.31 9.60 -30.12
N ILE A 71 -0.50 10.46 -29.49
CA ILE A 71 0.69 10.03 -28.73
C ILE A 71 0.29 9.19 -27.51
N PHE A 72 -0.75 9.58 -26.78
CA PHE A 72 -1.22 8.82 -25.62
C PHE A 72 -1.89 7.51 -26.01
N GLU A 73 -2.62 7.46 -27.13
CA GLU A 73 -3.22 6.22 -27.66
C GLU A 73 -2.16 5.21 -28.10
N ALA A 74 -0.98 5.67 -28.53
CA ALA A 74 0.15 4.79 -28.84
C ALA A 74 0.64 4.00 -27.61
N LEU A 75 0.29 4.40 -26.38
CA LEU A 75 0.63 3.64 -25.16
C LEU A 75 0.06 2.21 -25.16
N GLN A 76 -0.92 1.91 -26.00
CA GLN A 76 -1.39 0.54 -26.22
C GLN A 76 -0.28 -0.41 -26.74
N CYS A 77 0.81 0.14 -27.28
CA CYS A 77 1.99 -0.60 -27.71
C CYS A 77 2.98 -0.93 -26.59
N CYS A 78 2.79 -0.34 -25.41
CA CYS A 78 3.55 -0.73 -24.23
C CYS A 78 3.07 -2.09 -23.70
N LYS A 79 3.89 -2.73 -22.86
CA LYS A 79 3.54 -3.97 -22.16
C LYS A 79 3.43 -3.72 -20.66
N ILE A 80 2.57 -4.50 -20.02
CA ILE A 80 2.42 -4.60 -18.56
C ILE A 80 2.95 -5.97 -18.14
N ASP A 81 3.71 -6.03 -17.06
CA ASP A 81 4.18 -7.29 -16.48
C ASP A 81 3.13 -7.95 -15.57
N ASP A 82 3.47 -9.12 -15.03
CA ASP A 82 2.62 -9.88 -14.10
C ASP A 82 2.35 -9.16 -12.77
N LYS A 83 3.13 -8.12 -12.44
CA LYS A 83 2.98 -7.27 -11.26
C LYS A 83 2.15 -6.02 -11.51
N LEU A 84 1.52 -5.93 -12.68
CA LEU A 84 0.75 -4.77 -13.12
C LEU A 84 1.62 -3.51 -13.19
N GLU A 85 2.88 -3.64 -13.61
CA GLU A 85 3.79 -2.53 -13.86
C GLU A 85 4.06 -2.37 -15.36
N ARG A 86 4.03 -1.11 -15.84
CA ARG A 86 4.50 -0.76 -17.17
C ARG A 86 5.99 -0.47 -17.10
N ASN A 87 6.80 -1.18 -17.89
CA ASN A 87 8.22 -0.83 -18.02
C ASN A 87 8.38 0.46 -18.82
N SER A 88 8.49 1.59 -18.11
CA SER A 88 8.62 2.92 -18.72
C SER A 88 9.93 3.10 -19.51
N LYS A 89 10.99 2.35 -19.15
CA LYS A 89 12.30 2.48 -19.81
C LYS A 89 12.34 1.75 -21.15
N GLU A 90 11.62 0.63 -21.27
CA GLU A 90 11.60 -0.16 -22.50
C GLU A 90 10.50 0.29 -23.47
N CYS A 91 9.43 0.93 -22.98
CA CYS A 91 8.40 1.40 -23.88
C CYS A 91 8.80 2.68 -24.63
N GLU A 92 8.99 2.55 -25.95
CA GLU A 92 9.22 3.63 -26.93
C GLU A 92 8.31 4.85 -26.69
N VAL A 93 7.02 4.59 -26.47
CA VAL A 93 6.00 5.62 -26.28
C VAL A 93 6.20 6.39 -24.99
N THR A 94 6.59 5.69 -23.90
CA THR A 94 6.84 6.35 -22.62
C THR A 94 8.06 7.25 -22.72
N ARG A 95 9.13 6.79 -23.36
CA ARG A 95 10.33 7.62 -23.60
C ARG A 95 10.02 8.83 -24.48
N ALA A 96 9.19 8.66 -25.52
CA ALA A 96 8.74 9.79 -26.34
C ALA A 96 7.98 10.84 -25.52
N ILE A 97 7.04 10.43 -24.66
CA ILE A 97 6.30 11.35 -23.78
C ILE A 97 7.25 12.08 -22.84
N GLU A 98 8.20 11.37 -22.22
CA GLU A 98 9.19 11.96 -21.31
C GLU A 98 10.12 12.95 -22.02
N ALA A 99 10.58 12.62 -23.24
CA ALA A 99 11.40 13.48 -24.07
C ALA A 99 10.65 14.77 -24.47
N LEU A 100 9.39 14.63 -24.91
CA LEU A 100 8.53 15.78 -25.26
C LEU A 100 8.28 16.70 -24.06
N ASP A 101 8.02 16.13 -22.88
CA ASP A 101 7.87 16.90 -21.65
C ASP A 101 9.17 17.64 -21.26
N LYS A 102 10.33 17.00 -21.43
CA LYS A 102 11.65 17.60 -21.13
C LYS A 102 12.01 18.74 -22.08
N ASP A 103 11.71 18.58 -23.36
CA ASP A 103 11.99 19.58 -24.41
C ASP A 103 11.01 20.77 -24.37
N LYS A 104 10.11 20.80 -23.37
CA LYS A 104 9.03 21.80 -23.25
C LYS A 104 8.13 21.84 -24.48
N LYS A 105 8.12 20.79 -25.32
CA LYS A 105 7.08 20.57 -26.32
C LYS A 105 5.81 20.24 -25.53
N LYS A 106 5.00 21.26 -25.26
CA LYS A 106 3.86 21.15 -24.33
C LYS A 106 2.81 20.19 -24.91
N LEU A 107 2.80 18.95 -24.42
CA LEU A 107 1.69 18.02 -24.63
C LEU A 107 0.45 18.56 -23.91
N VAL A 108 -0.69 18.55 -24.61
CA VAL A 108 -1.96 19.08 -24.10
C VAL A 108 -2.63 18.03 -23.21
N ARG A 109 -2.81 18.38 -21.94
CA ARG A 109 -3.39 17.53 -20.91
C ARG A 109 -4.58 18.25 -20.27
N THR A 110 -5.68 18.35 -21.02
CA THR A 110 -6.93 18.95 -20.55
C THR A 110 -7.91 17.88 -20.09
N THR A 111 -8.95 18.26 -19.36
CA THR A 111 -10.05 17.34 -18.98
C THR A 111 -10.70 16.71 -20.21
N LYS A 112 -10.85 17.45 -21.31
CA LYS A 112 -11.36 16.94 -22.59
C LYS A 112 -10.48 15.82 -23.18
N VAL A 113 -9.15 15.96 -23.10
CA VAL A 113 -8.23 14.88 -23.49
C VAL A 113 -8.41 13.69 -22.56
N ALA A 114 -8.49 13.92 -21.25
CA ALA A 114 -8.69 12.85 -20.27
C ALA A 114 -9.99 12.06 -20.55
N ASP A 115 -11.12 12.74 -20.80
CA ASP A 115 -12.42 12.13 -21.09
C ASP A 115 -12.40 11.17 -22.30
N LYS A 116 -11.49 11.40 -23.25
CA LYS A 116 -11.24 10.50 -24.37
C LYS A 116 -10.44 9.27 -23.92
N LEU A 117 -9.35 9.50 -23.20
CA LEU A 117 -8.44 8.43 -22.77
C LEU A 117 -9.10 7.47 -21.78
N VAL A 118 -9.86 7.97 -20.80
CA VAL A 118 -10.50 7.13 -19.76
C VAL A 118 -11.55 6.15 -20.31
N LYS A 119 -12.03 6.34 -21.53
CA LYS A 119 -13.00 5.45 -22.20
C LYS A 119 -12.34 4.52 -23.22
N HIS A 120 -11.03 4.61 -23.38
CA HIS A 120 -10.31 3.85 -24.39
C HIS A 120 -10.34 2.35 -24.07
N PRO A 121 -10.38 1.44 -25.06
CA PRO A 121 -10.40 0.00 -24.78
C PRO A 121 -9.10 -0.53 -24.16
N SER A 122 -7.94 0.02 -24.53
CA SER A 122 -6.65 -0.34 -23.90
C SER A 122 -6.56 0.19 -22.46
N ASN A 123 -6.32 -0.71 -21.52
CA ASN A 123 -6.10 -0.39 -20.10
C ASN A 123 -4.90 0.54 -19.86
N ILE A 124 -3.81 0.42 -20.62
CA ILE A 124 -2.64 1.31 -20.49
C ILE A 124 -3.02 2.75 -20.83
N VAL A 125 -3.77 2.92 -21.92
CA VAL A 125 -4.25 4.24 -22.36
C VAL A 125 -5.24 4.81 -21.34
N ARG A 126 -6.17 3.98 -20.83
CA ARG A 126 -7.10 4.40 -19.78
C ARG A 126 -6.40 4.80 -18.48
N ALA A 127 -5.33 4.12 -18.10
CA ALA A 127 -4.65 4.40 -16.84
C ALA A 127 -3.75 5.64 -16.89
N TYR A 128 -3.23 6.00 -18.07
CA TYR A 128 -2.25 7.08 -18.21
C TYR A 128 -2.68 8.43 -17.61
N PRO A 129 -3.95 8.88 -17.76
CA PRO A 129 -4.42 10.07 -17.08
C PRO A 129 -4.20 10.07 -15.56
N LEU A 130 -4.24 8.90 -14.89
CA LEU A 130 -4.04 8.78 -13.44
C LEU A 130 -2.61 9.12 -13.03
N GLU A 131 -1.60 8.74 -13.83
CA GLU A 131 -0.18 9.03 -13.59
C GLU A 131 0.12 10.53 -13.53
N ARG A 132 -0.79 11.34 -14.10
CA ARG A 132 -0.72 12.79 -14.21
C ARG A 132 -2.07 13.43 -13.84
N TYR A 133 -2.84 12.83 -12.93
CA TYR A 133 -4.24 13.25 -12.73
C TYR A 133 -4.35 14.74 -12.37
N ALA A 134 -3.43 15.24 -11.54
CA ALA A 134 -3.36 16.64 -11.15
C ALA A 134 -3.13 17.60 -12.32
N THR A 135 -2.53 17.13 -13.42
CA THR A 135 -2.34 17.92 -14.64
C THR A 135 -3.58 17.89 -15.53
N PHE A 136 -4.21 16.72 -15.66
CA PHE A 136 -5.41 16.54 -16.50
C PHE A 136 -6.66 17.20 -15.90
N TRP A 137 -6.90 16.96 -14.61
CA TRP A 137 -8.09 17.42 -13.92
C TRP A 137 -7.81 18.58 -12.96
N GLY A 138 -6.58 18.78 -12.49
CA GLY A 138 -6.29 19.73 -11.40
C GLY A 138 -6.35 19.06 -10.02
N LYS A 139 -5.91 19.77 -8.98
CA LYS A 139 -5.79 19.24 -7.60
C LYS A 139 -6.97 19.54 -6.68
N LYS A 140 -8.01 20.22 -7.17
CA LYS A 140 -9.17 20.56 -6.34
C LYS A 140 -9.99 19.30 -6.04
N ALA A 141 -10.65 19.25 -4.89
CA ALA A 141 -11.52 18.13 -4.48
C ALA A 141 -12.56 17.76 -5.56
N GLU A 142 -13.27 18.77 -6.11
CA GLU A 142 -14.24 18.61 -7.20
C GLU A 142 -13.69 17.88 -8.44
N ASN A 143 -12.38 18.03 -8.70
CA ASN A 143 -11.69 17.40 -9.81
C ASN A 143 -11.30 15.95 -9.51
N VAL A 144 -10.99 15.65 -8.23
CA VAL A 144 -10.77 14.29 -7.75
C VAL A 144 -12.07 13.49 -7.80
N ASP A 145 -13.20 14.10 -7.44
CA ASP A 145 -14.53 13.46 -7.55
C ASP A 145 -14.89 13.15 -9.00
N ALA A 146 -14.64 14.10 -9.92
CA ALA A 146 -14.87 13.89 -11.35
C ALA A 146 -14.01 12.74 -11.89
N MET A 147 -12.74 12.68 -11.49
CA MET A 147 -11.84 11.57 -11.82
C MET A 147 -12.37 10.24 -11.25
N ALA A 148 -12.72 10.18 -9.97
CA ALA A 148 -13.24 8.96 -9.34
C ALA A 148 -14.52 8.45 -10.04
N LYS A 149 -15.43 9.37 -10.42
CA LYS A 149 -16.64 9.06 -11.19
C LYS A 149 -16.32 8.50 -12.58
N ALA A 150 -15.29 9.00 -13.25
CA ALA A 150 -14.88 8.52 -14.57
C ALA A 150 -14.40 7.06 -14.55
N TYR A 151 -13.91 6.56 -13.40
CA TYR A 151 -13.45 5.18 -13.23
C TYR A 151 -14.39 4.31 -12.36
N ALA A 152 -15.62 4.77 -12.06
CA ALA A 152 -16.52 4.08 -11.15
C ALA A 152 -16.82 2.62 -11.56
N ASP A 153 -16.91 2.39 -12.87
CA ASP A 153 -17.20 1.07 -13.45
C ASP A 153 -15.94 0.28 -13.86
N GLU A 154 -14.75 0.79 -13.58
CA GLU A 154 -13.50 0.14 -13.97
C GLU A 154 -13.34 -1.23 -13.28
N LYS A 155 -12.83 -2.22 -14.03
CA LYS A 155 -12.61 -3.60 -13.58
C LYS A 155 -11.21 -4.10 -13.88
N ASP A 156 -10.50 -3.47 -14.81
CA ASP A 156 -9.15 -3.88 -15.20
C ASP A 156 -8.17 -3.72 -14.01
N PRO A 157 -7.46 -4.79 -13.60
CA PRO A 157 -6.57 -4.74 -12.45
C PRO A 157 -5.46 -3.69 -12.56
N TYR A 158 -4.90 -3.48 -13.76
CA TYR A 158 -3.83 -2.50 -13.96
C TYR A 158 -4.35 -1.08 -13.77
N VAL A 159 -5.54 -0.77 -14.30
CA VAL A 159 -6.16 0.55 -14.11
C VAL A 159 -6.50 0.76 -12.63
N LEU A 160 -7.19 -0.20 -11.99
CA LEU A 160 -7.54 -0.11 -10.57
C LEU A 160 -6.31 0.09 -9.67
N LYS A 161 -5.25 -0.70 -9.89
CA LYS A 161 -3.97 -0.55 -9.19
C LYS A 161 -3.36 0.84 -9.41
N SER A 162 -3.47 1.39 -10.63
CA SER A 162 -3.01 2.75 -10.95
C SER A 162 -3.80 3.82 -10.20
N ILE A 163 -5.12 3.67 -10.03
CA ILE A 163 -5.95 4.62 -9.27
C ILE A 163 -5.45 4.70 -7.82
N ALA A 164 -5.32 3.55 -7.15
CA ALA A 164 -4.81 3.52 -5.77
C ALA A 164 -3.35 4.00 -5.66
N GLN A 165 -2.52 3.74 -6.67
CA GLN A 165 -1.13 4.19 -6.66
C GLN A 165 -0.98 5.71 -6.77
N TYR A 166 -1.75 6.35 -7.66
CA TYR A 166 -1.54 7.76 -7.97
C TYR A 166 -2.50 8.72 -7.25
N ALA A 167 -3.69 8.25 -6.84
CA ALA A 167 -4.71 9.11 -6.23
C ALA A 167 -4.89 8.92 -4.72
N ALA A 168 -4.23 7.95 -4.08
CA ALA A 168 -4.44 7.65 -2.64
C ALA A 168 -4.26 8.86 -1.71
N SER A 169 -3.34 9.78 -2.03
CA SER A 169 -3.09 10.98 -1.20
C SER A 169 -4.26 11.97 -1.15
N SER A 170 -5.24 11.81 -2.04
CA SER A 170 -6.44 12.64 -2.14
C SER A 170 -7.71 11.98 -1.57
N ALA A 171 -7.61 10.81 -0.92
CA ALA A 171 -8.79 10.10 -0.41
C ALA A 171 -9.59 10.92 0.63
N ASN A 172 -8.92 11.75 1.43
CA ASN A 172 -9.54 12.64 2.42
C ASN A 172 -10.35 13.77 1.78
N ASP A 173 -10.07 14.07 0.52
CA ASP A 173 -10.69 15.17 -0.23
C ASP A 173 -11.85 14.67 -1.10
N SER A 174 -12.12 13.35 -1.16
CA SER A 174 -13.10 12.75 -2.05
C SER A 174 -13.70 11.46 -1.48
N GLN A 175 -14.97 11.52 -1.06
CA GLN A 175 -15.68 10.33 -0.58
C GLN A 175 -15.93 9.34 -1.71
N GLU A 176 -16.13 9.82 -2.94
CA GLU A 176 -16.24 8.99 -4.14
C GLU A 176 -14.96 8.19 -4.39
N LEU A 177 -13.78 8.82 -4.26
CA LEU A 177 -12.52 8.11 -4.38
C LEU A 177 -12.34 7.09 -3.25
N GLY A 178 -12.68 7.47 -2.01
CA GLY A 178 -12.70 6.54 -0.88
C GLY A 178 -13.61 5.33 -1.13
N ASN A 179 -14.81 5.55 -1.68
CA ASN A 179 -15.75 4.47 -2.02
C ASN A 179 -15.26 3.60 -3.18
N LEU A 180 -14.57 4.19 -4.17
CA LEU A 180 -13.90 3.43 -5.22
C LEU A 180 -12.83 2.51 -4.64
N PHE A 181 -11.98 2.99 -3.73
CA PHE A 181 -11.02 2.14 -3.03
C PHE A 181 -11.68 1.04 -2.20
N LYS A 182 -12.82 1.30 -1.53
CA LYS A 182 -13.56 0.25 -0.82
C LYS A 182 -14.06 -0.83 -1.77
N SER A 183 -14.51 -0.46 -2.98
CA SER A 183 -14.97 -1.44 -3.97
C SER A 183 -13.84 -2.38 -4.41
N MET A 184 -12.60 -1.87 -4.46
CA MET A 184 -11.41 -2.63 -4.83
C MET A 184 -11.00 -3.68 -3.79
N LEU A 185 -11.46 -3.55 -2.54
CA LEU A 185 -11.18 -4.53 -1.48
C LEU A 185 -11.76 -5.92 -1.78
N LYS A 186 -12.75 -6.01 -2.68
CA LYS A 186 -13.39 -7.26 -3.10
C LYS A 186 -12.87 -7.80 -4.43
N ASN A 187 -11.77 -7.24 -4.95
CA ASN A 187 -11.22 -7.65 -6.24
C ASN A 187 -10.54 -9.02 -6.15
N ASP A 188 -10.67 -9.85 -7.19
CA ASP A 188 -10.06 -11.19 -7.22
C ASP A 188 -8.52 -11.13 -7.21
N ASN A 189 -7.93 -10.07 -7.76
CA ASN A 189 -6.48 -9.87 -7.81
C ASN A 189 -5.96 -9.28 -6.48
N ASP A 190 -5.01 -9.97 -5.85
CA ASP A 190 -4.46 -9.58 -4.56
C ASP A 190 -3.61 -8.30 -4.61
N ILE A 191 -2.97 -7.98 -5.74
CA ILE A 191 -2.24 -6.71 -5.95
C ILE A 191 -3.22 -5.54 -5.84
N VAL A 192 -4.40 -5.66 -6.46
CA VAL A 192 -5.47 -4.65 -6.39
C VAL A 192 -5.95 -4.48 -4.95
N ARG A 193 -6.27 -5.59 -4.25
CA ARG A 193 -6.68 -5.54 -2.83
C ARG A 193 -5.59 -4.92 -1.95
N ASN A 194 -4.33 -5.30 -2.15
CA ASN A 194 -3.20 -4.76 -1.38
C ASN A 194 -3.04 -3.24 -1.57
N LYS A 195 -3.18 -2.74 -2.80
CA LYS A 195 -3.11 -1.31 -3.10
C LYS A 195 -4.30 -0.55 -2.51
N ALA A 196 -5.49 -1.12 -2.57
CA ALA A 196 -6.70 -0.55 -1.96
C ALA A 196 -6.57 -0.45 -0.43
N VAL A 197 -6.15 -1.53 0.24
CA VAL A 197 -5.85 -1.53 1.68
C VAL A 197 -4.78 -0.47 2.00
N GLY A 198 -3.80 -0.33 1.12
CA GLY A 198 -2.78 0.71 1.25
C GLY A 198 -3.26 2.14 1.17
N ALA A 199 -4.18 2.41 0.25
CA ALA A 199 -4.77 3.73 0.09
C ALA A 199 -5.67 4.07 1.29
N LEU A 200 -6.54 3.13 1.67
CA LEU A 200 -7.51 3.28 2.75
C LEU A 200 -6.90 3.22 4.15
N GLY A 201 -5.80 2.49 4.35
CA GLY A 201 -5.08 2.40 5.63
C GLY A 201 -4.01 3.48 5.81
N SER A 202 -4.12 4.59 5.08
CA SER A 202 -3.18 5.71 5.15
C SER A 202 -3.79 6.90 5.88
N PRO A 203 -2.97 7.82 6.43
CA PRO A 203 -3.47 9.08 7.01
C PRO A 203 -4.28 9.93 6.02
N HIS A 204 -4.14 9.68 4.72
CA HIS A 204 -4.91 10.35 3.67
C HIS A 204 -6.32 9.81 3.52
N ALA A 205 -6.75 8.82 4.29
CA ALA A 205 -8.10 8.24 4.21
C ALA A 205 -8.87 8.30 5.54
N VAL A 206 -8.36 8.99 6.57
CA VAL A 206 -9.01 9.13 7.89
C VAL A 206 -10.39 9.80 7.84
N LYS A 207 -10.67 10.60 6.79
CA LYS A 207 -11.97 11.24 6.57
C LYS A 207 -12.93 10.41 5.73
N VAL A 208 -12.50 9.27 5.19
CA VAL A 208 -13.37 8.37 4.41
C VAL A 208 -14.34 7.69 5.36
N GLU A 209 -15.63 7.93 5.19
CA GLU A 209 -16.67 7.39 6.07
C GLU A 209 -16.58 5.85 6.19
N GLY A 210 -16.63 5.29 7.41
CA GLY A 210 -16.65 3.83 7.60
C GLY A 210 -15.41 3.09 7.10
N VAL A 211 -14.25 3.76 6.99
CA VAL A 211 -13.02 3.16 6.47
C VAL A 211 -12.49 2.02 7.34
N VAL A 212 -12.58 2.12 8.68
CA VAL A 212 -12.18 1.03 9.58
C VAL A 212 -13.05 -0.20 9.36
N ASP A 213 -14.36 -0.04 9.32
CA ASP A 213 -15.30 -1.15 9.08
C ASP A 213 -15.05 -1.82 7.72
N ALA A 214 -14.67 -1.05 6.71
CA ALA A 214 -14.32 -1.58 5.38
C ALA A 214 -13.01 -2.38 5.39
N LEU A 215 -12.01 -1.97 6.18
CA LEU A 215 -10.71 -2.63 6.26
C LEU A 215 -10.66 -3.81 7.23
N THR A 216 -11.51 -3.85 8.26
CA THR A 216 -11.55 -4.92 9.27
C THR A 216 -11.59 -6.34 8.66
N PRO A 217 -12.42 -6.64 7.63
CA PRO A 217 -12.43 -7.96 7.02
C PRO A 217 -11.09 -8.36 6.37
N MET A 218 -10.30 -7.38 5.91
CA MET A 218 -9.04 -7.59 5.20
C MET A 218 -7.93 -8.14 6.10
N ILE A 219 -8.07 -8.07 7.43
CA ILE A 219 -7.18 -8.75 8.39
C ILE A 219 -7.19 -10.28 8.16
N ASN A 220 -8.30 -10.81 7.62
CA ASN A 220 -8.48 -12.22 7.32
C ASN A 220 -8.31 -12.53 5.82
N ASP A 221 -7.68 -11.64 5.04
CA ASP A 221 -7.42 -11.90 3.62
C ASP A 221 -6.53 -13.13 3.44
N SER A 222 -6.80 -13.93 2.41
CA SER A 222 -6.01 -15.14 2.10
C SER A 222 -4.57 -14.81 1.69
N ASN A 223 -4.32 -13.61 1.17
CA ASN A 223 -2.99 -13.13 0.88
C ASN A 223 -2.40 -12.48 2.15
N ILE A 224 -1.30 -13.03 2.64
CA ILE A 224 -0.66 -12.60 3.89
C ILE A 224 -0.19 -11.14 3.86
N ASP A 225 0.21 -10.62 2.71
CA ASP A 225 0.66 -9.23 2.59
C ASP A 225 -0.52 -8.25 2.65
N VAL A 226 -1.69 -8.66 2.15
CA VAL A 226 -2.94 -7.90 2.34
C VAL A 226 -3.34 -7.89 3.81
N ALA A 227 -3.33 -9.05 4.47
CA ALA A 227 -3.65 -9.18 5.90
C ALA A 227 -2.72 -8.35 6.80
N LYS A 228 -1.39 -8.42 6.58
CA LYS A 228 -0.41 -7.59 7.29
C LYS A 228 -0.69 -6.10 7.10
N ARG A 229 -0.92 -5.69 5.85
CA ARG A 229 -1.16 -4.28 5.52
C ARG A 229 -2.47 -3.79 6.11
N ALA A 230 -3.50 -4.64 6.20
CA ALA A 230 -4.77 -4.32 6.83
C ALA A 230 -4.61 -4.10 8.33
N CYS A 231 -3.95 -5.05 9.04
CA CYS A 231 -3.76 -4.96 10.49
C CYS A 231 -2.99 -3.69 10.91
N GLU A 232 -1.93 -3.34 10.17
CA GLU A 232 -1.21 -2.08 10.43
C GLU A 232 -2.04 -0.85 10.00
N GLY A 233 -2.66 -0.93 8.82
CA GLY A 233 -3.40 0.17 8.19
C GLY A 233 -4.58 0.66 9.02
N ILE A 234 -5.37 -0.23 9.64
CA ILE A 234 -6.49 0.19 10.50
C ILE A 234 -6.03 0.94 11.75
N GLY A 235 -4.85 0.61 12.28
CA GLY A 235 -4.26 1.35 13.41
C GLY A 235 -3.84 2.77 13.05
N ARG A 236 -3.34 2.98 11.82
CA ARG A 236 -2.93 4.30 11.28
C ARG A 236 -4.10 5.27 11.09
N LEU A 237 -5.33 4.78 11.22
CA LEU A 237 -6.54 5.60 11.13
C LEU A 237 -6.93 6.21 12.48
N HIS A 238 -6.26 5.81 13.57
CA HIS A 238 -6.43 6.35 14.92
C HIS A 238 -7.88 6.31 15.44
N ASP A 239 -8.65 5.29 15.03
CA ASP A 239 -10.01 5.04 15.50
C ASP A 239 -10.01 3.75 16.34
N ASP A 240 -10.45 3.87 17.60
CA ASP A 240 -10.46 2.79 18.59
C ASP A 240 -11.34 1.59 18.18
N LYS A 241 -12.22 1.73 17.18
CA LYS A 241 -12.90 0.58 16.56
C LYS A 241 -11.93 -0.46 15.99
N ALA A 242 -10.70 -0.07 15.68
CA ALA A 242 -9.66 -0.98 15.21
C ALA A 242 -9.11 -1.91 16.32
N VAL A 243 -9.28 -1.57 17.60
CA VAL A 243 -8.67 -2.33 18.72
C VAL A 243 -9.18 -3.76 18.78
N GLU A 244 -10.50 -3.97 18.81
CA GLU A 244 -11.11 -5.30 18.93
C GLU A 244 -10.74 -6.24 17.77
N PRO A 245 -10.85 -5.83 16.49
CA PRO A 245 -10.37 -6.64 15.37
C PRO A 245 -8.89 -7.01 15.44
N ILE A 246 -8.04 -6.07 15.86
CA ILE A 246 -6.61 -6.32 16.04
C ILE A 246 -6.39 -7.36 17.16
N VAL A 247 -7.03 -7.19 18.31
CA VAL A 247 -6.95 -8.11 19.45
C VAL A 247 -7.40 -9.51 19.07
N ALA A 248 -8.49 -9.64 18.31
CA ALA A 248 -8.97 -10.92 17.81
C ALA A 248 -7.90 -11.63 16.95
N ALA A 249 -7.22 -10.91 16.06
CA ALA A 249 -6.11 -11.47 15.28
C ALA A 249 -4.91 -11.88 16.15
N LEU A 250 -4.58 -11.09 17.18
CA LEU A 250 -3.49 -11.39 18.11
C LEU A 250 -3.77 -12.59 19.02
N ASN A 251 -5.04 -12.93 19.22
CA ASN A 251 -5.49 -14.09 19.99
C ASN A 251 -5.53 -15.39 19.18
N ASP A 252 -5.36 -15.31 17.87
CA ASP A 252 -5.31 -16.48 17.00
C ASP A 252 -3.85 -16.86 16.69
N GLU A 253 -3.34 -17.91 17.33
CA GLU A 253 -1.97 -18.38 17.10
C GLU A 253 -1.70 -18.80 15.65
N ALA A 254 -2.74 -19.23 14.90
CA ALA A 254 -2.59 -19.53 13.47
C ALA A 254 -2.28 -18.27 12.64
N LYS A 255 -2.50 -17.08 13.20
CA LYS A 255 -2.20 -15.77 12.61
C LYS A 255 -0.90 -15.15 13.15
N SER A 256 -0.02 -15.93 13.78
CA SER A 256 1.26 -15.44 14.32
C SER A 256 2.08 -14.60 13.31
N ASP A 257 1.98 -14.93 12.01
CA ASP A 257 2.69 -14.24 10.93
C ASP A 257 2.28 -12.78 10.72
N ILE A 258 1.08 -12.38 11.16
CA ILE A 258 0.61 -10.99 11.09
C ILE A 258 0.68 -10.26 12.42
N HIS A 259 0.97 -10.95 13.54
CA HIS A 259 1.02 -10.33 14.87
C HIS A 259 1.94 -9.11 14.90
N GLY A 260 3.08 -9.15 14.21
CA GLY A 260 3.98 -7.99 14.11
C GLY A 260 3.31 -6.73 13.54
N SER A 261 2.53 -6.89 12.47
CA SER A 261 1.78 -5.79 11.86
C SER A 261 0.60 -5.34 12.72
N CYS A 262 -0.07 -6.28 13.38
CA CYS A 262 -1.17 -6.01 14.30
C CYS A 262 -0.69 -5.23 15.55
N LEU A 263 0.46 -5.58 16.14
CA LEU A 263 1.07 -4.81 17.24
C LEU A 263 1.53 -3.42 16.78
N LYS A 264 2.03 -3.28 15.54
CA LYS A 264 2.25 -1.95 14.95
C LYS A 264 0.94 -1.16 14.79
N GLY A 265 -0.16 -1.82 14.44
CA GLY A 265 -1.49 -1.22 14.43
C GLY A 265 -1.89 -0.66 15.80
N LEU A 266 -1.74 -1.45 16.87
CA LEU A 266 -1.94 -0.96 18.24
C LEU A 266 -0.98 0.18 18.56
N GLN A 267 0.29 0.07 18.19
CA GLN A 267 1.29 1.12 18.38
C GLN A 267 0.86 2.44 17.74
N TRP A 268 0.34 2.44 16.51
CA TRP A 268 -0.18 3.65 15.87
C TRP A 268 -1.32 4.27 16.68
N LEU A 269 -2.24 3.45 17.21
CA LEU A 269 -3.36 3.93 18.02
C LEU A 269 -2.92 4.62 19.32
N TRP A 270 -2.03 3.99 20.10
CA TRP A 270 -1.68 4.51 21.42
C TRP A 270 -0.41 5.33 21.46
N LEU A 271 0.67 4.92 20.79
CA LEU A 271 1.97 5.59 20.84
C LEU A 271 2.18 6.56 19.68
N ASP A 272 1.64 6.26 18.50
CA ASP A 272 1.70 7.10 17.29
C ASP A 272 3.12 7.59 16.92
N PHE A 273 4.15 6.75 17.12
CA PHE A 273 5.50 7.07 16.69
C PHE A 273 5.55 7.26 15.15
N PRO A 274 6.22 8.31 14.62
CA PRO A 274 7.07 9.26 15.34
C PRO A 274 6.37 10.56 15.78
N SER A 275 5.08 10.72 15.49
CA SER A 275 4.36 11.98 15.70
C SER A 275 3.97 12.20 17.17
N HIS A 276 3.59 11.12 17.86
CA HIS A 276 3.04 11.07 19.21
C HIS A 276 1.81 11.99 19.40
N GLU A 277 0.90 11.99 18.43
CA GLU A 277 -0.30 12.80 18.51
C GLU A 277 -1.49 12.02 19.09
N SER A 278 -1.71 10.78 18.65
CA SER A 278 -2.79 9.89 19.10
C SER A 278 -2.54 9.27 20.49
N THR A 279 -3.63 8.94 21.18
CA THR A 279 -3.64 8.21 22.45
C THR A 279 -4.82 7.24 22.47
N SER A 280 -4.59 5.99 22.88
CA SER A 280 -5.63 4.97 23.05
C SER A 280 -5.29 4.08 24.25
N GLU A 281 -6.03 4.23 25.35
CA GLU A 281 -5.84 3.39 26.53
C GLU A 281 -6.15 1.92 26.23
N ALA A 282 -7.18 1.67 25.41
CA ALA A 282 -7.57 0.32 25.01
C ALA A 282 -6.46 -0.37 24.21
N ALA A 283 -5.85 0.32 23.22
CA ALA A 283 -4.76 -0.25 22.44
C ALA A 283 -3.48 -0.47 23.28
N TYR A 284 -3.21 0.38 24.27
CA TYR A 284 -2.11 0.18 25.22
C TYR A 284 -2.33 -1.06 26.09
N LYS A 285 -3.53 -1.22 26.68
CA LYS A 285 -3.88 -2.41 27.46
C LYS A 285 -3.80 -3.69 26.61
N ALA A 286 -4.35 -3.67 25.40
CA ALA A 286 -4.26 -4.77 24.45
C ALA A 286 -2.80 -5.15 24.12
N SER A 287 -1.92 -4.14 23.99
CA SER A 287 -0.49 -4.36 23.77
C SER A 287 0.17 -5.04 24.97
N LEU A 288 -0.15 -4.61 26.20
CA LEU A 288 0.32 -5.24 27.43
C LEU A 288 -0.18 -6.68 27.56
N ASP A 289 -1.47 -6.92 27.30
CA ASP A 289 -2.07 -8.24 27.38
C ASP A 289 -1.36 -9.23 26.45
N TYR A 290 -1.04 -8.79 25.22
CA TYR A 290 -0.27 -9.60 24.28
C TYR A 290 1.15 -9.93 24.78
N LEU A 291 1.88 -8.94 25.33
CA LEU A 291 3.22 -9.15 25.88
C LEU A 291 3.21 -10.08 27.12
N ASN A 292 2.11 -10.07 27.88
CA ASN A 292 1.92 -10.87 29.08
C ASN A 292 1.36 -12.28 28.83
N LYS A 293 1.09 -12.66 27.58
CA LYS A 293 0.55 -14.00 27.26
C LYS A 293 1.44 -15.12 27.76
N THR A 294 0.78 -16.13 28.34
CA THR A 294 1.37 -17.39 28.79
C THR A 294 0.41 -18.56 28.48
N PRO A 295 0.90 -19.81 28.29
CA PRO A 295 2.32 -20.16 28.17
C PRO A 295 2.94 -19.54 26.90
N ARG A 296 4.23 -19.23 26.94
CA ARG A 296 4.97 -18.69 25.79
C ARG A 296 5.49 -19.81 24.90
N SER A 297 5.75 -19.48 23.64
CA SER A 297 6.30 -20.38 22.64
C SER A 297 7.29 -19.66 21.72
N GLU A 298 7.89 -20.37 20.78
CA GLU A 298 8.70 -19.75 19.71
C GLU A 298 7.88 -18.79 18.83
N LYS A 299 6.55 -18.95 18.77
CA LYS A 299 5.65 -18.14 17.94
C LYS A 299 4.96 -17.01 18.71
N VAL A 300 4.74 -17.17 20.01
CA VAL A 300 3.97 -16.23 20.84
C VAL A 300 4.72 -15.88 22.13
N PRO A 301 5.07 -14.60 22.35
CA PRO A 301 4.86 -13.47 21.45
C PRO A 301 5.84 -13.50 20.26
N ALA A 302 5.32 -13.23 19.06
CA ALA A 302 6.13 -13.13 17.84
C ALA A 302 7.23 -12.06 17.99
N TRP A 303 8.47 -12.38 17.60
CA TRP A 303 9.62 -11.52 17.88
C TRP A 303 9.53 -10.12 17.27
N ASN A 304 8.95 -10.02 16.07
CA ASN A 304 8.74 -8.74 15.37
C ASN A 304 7.61 -7.91 15.99
N ALA A 305 6.71 -8.55 16.77
CA ALA A 305 5.62 -7.89 17.48
C ALA A 305 6.10 -7.27 18.80
N VAL A 306 6.98 -7.97 19.54
CA VAL A 306 7.57 -7.46 20.80
C VAL A 306 8.33 -6.15 20.59
N GLY A 307 8.97 -5.98 19.43
CA GLY A 307 9.73 -4.77 19.12
C GLY A 307 8.91 -3.59 18.61
N ALA A 308 7.59 -3.71 18.47
CA ALA A 308 6.75 -2.67 17.86
C ALA A 308 6.84 -1.31 18.58
N PHE A 309 7.15 -1.32 19.89
CA PHE A 309 7.15 -0.13 20.73
C PHE A 309 8.55 0.44 21.00
N ASN A 310 9.60 -0.13 20.40
CA ASN A 310 11.00 0.21 20.69
C ASN A 310 11.47 1.53 20.06
N SER A 311 10.55 2.44 19.71
CA SER A 311 10.87 3.70 19.06
C SER A 311 9.99 4.81 19.61
N ILE A 312 10.65 5.84 20.15
CA ILE A 312 10.03 7.05 20.69
C ILE A 312 10.81 8.27 20.18
N SER A 313 10.12 9.38 19.95
CA SER A 313 10.73 10.65 19.59
C SER A 313 11.01 11.48 20.85
N ALA A 314 12.29 11.73 21.12
CA ALA A 314 12.73 12.47 22.30
C ALA A 314 12.12 13.88 22.40
N SER A 315 11.84 14.54 21.26
CA SER A 315 11.28 15.89 21.23
C SER A 315 9.76 15.95 21.42
N LYS A 316 9.06 14.83 21.23
CA LYS A 316 7.59 14.77 21.22
C LYS A 316 7.01 13.97 22.40
N ILE A 317 7.76 13.01 22.92
CA ILE A 317 7.25 12.02 23.88
C ILE A 317 6.77 12.62 25.20
N ASN A 318 7.38 13.69 25.70
CA ASN A 318 6.97 14.28 26.99
C ASN A 318 5.57 14.90 26.91
N ALA A 319 5.30 15.69 25.87
CA ALA A 319 3.97 16.25 25.63
C ALA A 319 2.92 15.16 25.39
N TRP A 320 3.32 14.03 24.81
CA TRP A 320 2.44 12.87 24.68
C TRP A 320 2.16 12.18 26.02
N LYS A 321 3.16 12.01 26.88
CA LYS A 321 2.99 11.43 28.23
C LYS A 321 2.02 12.24 29.08
N ASP A 322 2.01 13.56 28.92
CA ASP A 322 1.05 14.45 29.62
C ASP A 322 -0.41 14.16 29.19
N LYS A 323 -0.63 13.72 27.94
CA LYS A 323 -1.95 13.30 27.42
C LYS A 323 -2.29 11.86 27.81
N ALA A 324 -1.31 10.95 27.74
CA ALA A 324 -1.48 9.52 27.96
C ALA A 324 -1.37 9.14 29.44
N THR A 325 -2.30 9.60 30.28
CA THR A 325 -2.27 9.39 31.74
C THR A 325 -2.37 7.91 32.17
N TYR A 326 -2.82 7.04 31.27
CA TYR A 326 -2.84 5.58 31.45
C TYR A 326 -1.46 4.93 31.24
N TYR A 327 -0.51 5.62 30.59
CA TYR A 327 0.78 5.06 30.23
C TYR A 327 1.66 4.88 31.47
N LYS A 328 1.93 3.62 31.82
CA LYS A 328 2.77 3.24 32.94
C LYS A 328 4.00 2.50 32.43
N PRO A 329 5.17 3.17 32.32
CA PRO A 329 6.36 2.50 31.81
C PRO A 329 6.76 1.26 32.61
N ALA A 330 6.48 1.23 33.93
CA ALA A 330 6.73 0.08 34.79
C ALA A 330 5.99 -1.19 34.33
N ASP A 331 4.76 -1.08 33.82
CA ASP A 331 3.97 -2.23 33.36
C ASP A 331 4.59 -2.84 32.09
N LEU A 332 5.07 -2.00 31.16
CA LEU A 332 5.82 -2.45 29.98
C LEU A 332 7.15 -3.10 30.36
N VAL A 333 7.90 -2.48 31.28
CA VAL A 333 9.17 -3.02 31.77
C VAL A 333 8.96 -4.38 32.45
N ALA A 334 7.89 -4.54 33.22
CA ALA A 334 7.54 -5.82 33.84
C ALA A 334 7.22 -6.89 32.80
N ALA A 335 6.39 -6.57 31.79
CA ALA A 335 6.04 -7.49 30.71
C ALA A 335 7.26 -7.91 29.89
N TYR A 336 8.11 -6.95 29.50
CA TYR A 336 9.37 -7.24 28.80
C TYR A 336 10.33 -8.05 29.66
N SER A 337 10.45 -7.74 30.96
CA SER A 337 11.29 -8.51 31.88
C SER A 337 10.83 -9.97 31.99
N ALA A 338 9.51 -10.20 32.01
CA ALA A 338 8.96 -11.56 32.00
C ALA A 338 9.29 -12.29 30.69
N ILE A 339 9.20 -11.63 29.54
CA ILE A 339 9.64 -12.17 28.24
C ILE A 339 11.13 -12.52 28.27
N VAL A 340 11.99 -11.61 28.74
CA VAL A 340 13.44 -11.85 28.81
C VAL A 340 13.77 -13.04 29.68
N LYS A 341 13.08 -13.25 30.80
CA LYS A 341 13.36 -14.35 31.75
C LYS A 341 12.85 -15.72 31.29
N ASP A 342 11.88 -15.76 30.39
CA ASP A 342 11.25 -16.99 29.95
C ASP A 342 12.03 -17.66 28.80
N THR A 343 12.71 -18.75 29.10
CA THR A 343 13.58 -19.49 28.16
C THR A 343 12.80 -20.22 27.06
N ALA A 344 11.48 -20.39 27.20
CA ALA A 344 10.62 -20.93 26.16
C ALA A 344 10.32 -19.91 25.05
N THR A 345 10.58 -18.63 25.30
CA THR A 345 10.34 -17.55 24.33
C THR A 345 11.45 -17.49 23.29
N ASP A 346 11.10 -17.20 22.02
CA ASP A 346 12.08 -17.01 20.96
C ASP A 346 13.14 -15.96 21.35
N TRP A 347 14.41 -16.26 21.08
CA TRP A 347 15.52 -15.43 21.52
C TRP A 347 15.52 -14.03 20.89
N ARG A 348 14.95 -13.85 19.68
CA ARG A 348 14.80 -12.53 19.05
C ARG A 348 13.73 -11.72 19.75
N ALA A 349 12.66 -12.35 20.21
CA ALA A 349 11.63 -11.70 21.02
C ALA A 349 12.25 -11.23 22.36
N ARG A 350 13.10 -12.06 22.97
CA ARG A 350 13.86 -11.70 24.18
C ARG A 350 14.82 -10.53 23.95
N GLN A 351 15.52 -10.48 22.82
CA GLN A 351 16.33 -9.32 22.42
C GLN A 351 15.49 -8.06 22.16
N ALA A 352 14.32 -8.20 21.53
CA ALA A 352 13.40 -7.10 21.31
C ALA A 352 12.88 -6.54 22.64
N ALA A 353 12.61 -7.41 23.62
CA ALA A 353 12.21 -7.01 24.96
C ALA A 353 13.32 -6.26 25.72
N LEU A 354 14.58 -6.70 25.63
CA LEU A 354 15.72 -5.96 26.19
C LEU A 354 15.81 -4.53 25.65
N LYS A 355 15.61 -4.36 24.33
CA LYS A 355 15.56 -3.03 23.70
C LYS A 355 14.35 -2.22 24.19
N GLY A 356 13.20 -2.86 24.38
CA GLY A 356 12.01 -2.22 24.94
C GLY A 356 12.22 -1.70 26.35
N ILE A 357 12.90 -2.46 27.21
CA ILE A 357 13.28 -1.99 28.56
C ILE A 357 14.22 -0.80 28.49
N ALA A 358 15.17 -0.78 27.54
CA ALA A 358 16.05 0.37 27.37
C ALA A 358 15.31 1.64 26.90
N VAL A 359 14.19 1.49 26.18
CA VAL A 359 13.38 2.61 25.68
C VAL A 359 12.40 3.13 26.74
N HIS A 360 11.78 2.23 27.49
CA HIS A 360 10.67 2.58 28.40
C HIS A 360 11.05 2.57 29.88
N GLY A 361 12.13 1.88 30.24
CA GLY A 361 12.61 1.73 31.62
C GLY A 361 13.86 2.55 31.90
N THR A 362 14.55 2.15 32.94
CA THR A 362 15.79 2.76 33.42
C THR A 362 16.96 1.80 33.27
N LYS A 363 18.18 2.32 33.39
CA LYS A 363 19.38 1.48 33.50
C LYS A 363 19.28 0.44 34.63
N ALA A 364 18.64 0.78 35.76
CA ALA A 364 18.46 -0.16 36.87
C ALA A 364 17.55 -1.33 36.50
N ASP A 365 16.51 -1.09 35.69
CA ASP A 365 15.62 -2.14 35.19
C ASP A 365 16.36 -3.12 34.28
N VAL A 366 17.24 -2.62 33.42
CA VAL A 366 18.11 -3.48 32.59
C VAL A 366 19.06 -4.26 33.49
N GLU A 367 19.76 -3.59 34.42
CA GLU A 367 20.73 -4.21 35.32
C GLU A 367 20.13 -5.34 36.16
N ALA A 368 18.86 -5.21 36.57
CA ALA A 368 18.13 -6.23 37.31
C ALA A 368 17.98 -7.57 36.55
N LEU A 369 18.21 -7.60 35.24
CA LEU A 369 18.19 -8.82 34.42
C LEU A 369 19.54 -9.54 34.36
N ARG A 370 20.63 -8.98 34.89
CA ARG A 370 21.99 -9.53 34.78
C ARG A 370 22.07 -11.00 35.17
N ALA A 371 21.58 -11.34 36.37
CA ALA A 371 21.62 -12.71 36.87
C ALA A 371 20.86 -13.69 35.96
N SER A 372 19.71 -13.26 35.42
CA SER A 372 18.93 -14.07 34.47
C SER A 372 19.66 -14.28 33.15
N ILE A 373 20.35 -13.26 32.63
CA ILE A 373 21.14 -13.36 31.39
C ILE A 373 22.38 -14.25 31.60
N GLU A 374 23.06 -14.12 32.74
CA GLU A 374 24.26 -14.90 33.05
C GLU A 374 23.97 -16.39 33.21
N ALA A 375 22.80 -16.74 33.75
CA ALA A 375 22.34 -18.11 33.90
C ALA A 375 21.68 -18.67 32.62
N ASP A 376 21.47 -17.86 31.58
CA ASP A 376 20.69 -18.27 30.41
C ASP A 376 21.47 -19.19 29.46
N PRO A 377 20.89 -20.30 28.98
CA PRO A 377 21.54 -21.18 28.00
C PRO A 377 21.91 -20.48 26.67
N LYS A 378 21.23 -19.39 26.31
CA LYS A 378 21.50 -18.55 25.13
C LYS A 378 22.20 -17.24 25.49
N LYS A 379 22.90 -17.15 26.63
CA LYS A 379 23.68 -15.98 27.05
C LYS A 379 24.50 -15.36 25.92
N THR A 380 25.19 -16.18 25.12
CA THR A 380 26.04 -15.71 24.00
C THR A 380 25.28 -14.89 22.96
N VAL A 381 23.98 -15.14 22.79
CA VAL A 381 23.10 -14.43 21.86
C VAL A 381 22.49 -13.18 22.52
N LEU A 382 22.21 -13.22 23.82
CA LEU A 382 21.56 -12.11 24.53
C LEU A 382 22.53 -11.04 25.03
N GLN A 383 23.77 -11.42 25.37
CA GLN A 383 24.75 -10.56 26.05
C GLN A 383 25.00 -9.24 25.32
N SER A 384 25.22 -9.28 24.00
CA SER A 384 25.50 -8.07 23.22
C SER A 384 24.31 -7.09 23.21
N THR A 385 23.08 -7.60 23.25
CA THR A 385 21.88 -6.76 23.32
C THR A 385 21.68 -6.21 24.73
N PHE A 386 21.97 -7.00 25.76
CA PHE A 386 21.94 -6.58 27.16
C PHE A 386 22.95 -5.45 27.43
N ASP A 387 24.19 -5.59 27.00
CA ASP A 387 25.24 -4.58 27.17
C ASP A 387 24.89 -3.27 26.46
N LYS A 388 24.31 -3.38 25.25
CA LYS A 388 23.78 -2.22 24.52
C LYS A 388 22.60 -1.58 25.27
N ALA A 389 21.65 -2.37 25.76
CA ALA A 389 20.52 -1.87 26.53
C ALA A 389 20.97 -1.11 27.80
N LEU A 390 22.01 -1.58 28.50
CA LEU A 390 22.59 -0.86 29.64
C LEU A 390 23.17 0.51 29.28
N THR A 391 23.70 0.63 28.06
CA THR A 391 24.28 1.87 27.55
C THR A 391 23.18 2.84 27.07
N ASP A 392 22.16 2.32 26.40
CA ASP A 392 21.09 3.11 25.82
C ASP A 392 20.12 3.63 26.90
N ALA A 393 19.80 2.83 27.92
CA ALA A 393 18.92 3.21 29.04
C ALA A 393 19.53 4.24 30.03
N ALA A 394 20.80 4.63 29.80
CA ALA A 394 21.53 5.59 30.62
C ALA A 394 21.41 7.04 30.09
N LYS A 395 20.72 7.23 28.96
CA LYS A 395 20.45 8.51 28.29
C LYS A 395 18.98 8.85 28.42
#